data_AF-A0A661JVV9-F1
#
_entry.id   AF-A0A661JVV9-F1
#
_cell.length_a   1.000
_cell.length_b   1.000
_cell.length_c   1.000
_cell.angle_alpha   90.00
_cell.angle_beta   90.00
_cell.angle_gamma   90.00
#
_symmetry.space_group_name_H-M   'P 1'
#
loop_
_entity.id
_entity.type
_entity.pdbx_description
1 polymer ?
#
loop_
_entity_poly.entity_id
_entity_poly.type
_entity_poly.pdbx_seq_one_letter_code
_entity_poly.pdbx_strand_id
1 'polypeptide(L)' 'MAPGCEKTYPNGLYEVDGVPLVDVISTAVRMAEVLVSMKEAGIPWISRYSTFNSPPEDLMKATESLFPYHGSGEQKF' A
#
# COMPACT_ATOMS: atom_id res chain seq x y z
N MET A 1 1.86 20.36 6.87
CA MET A 1 1.34 21.75 6.85
C MET A 1 0.18 21.83 5.89
N ALA A 2 -0.87 22.58 6.22
CA ALA A 2 -2.02 22.81 5.34
C ALA A 2 -1.70 23.96 4.37
N PRO A 3 -1.44 23.69 3.07
CA PRO A 3 -1.00 24.72 2.13
C PRO A 3 -2.08 25.80 1.95
N GLY A 4 -1.71 27.07 2.06
CA GLY A 4 -2.63 28.21 1.95
C GLY A 4 -3.47 28.48 3.21
N CYS A 5 -3.36 27.64 4.24
CA CYS A 5 -4.06 27.78 5.51
C CYS A 5 -3.10 27.75 6.71
N GLU A 6 -1.82 28.06 6.50
CA GLU A 6 -0.77 27.92 7.51
C GLU A 6 -1.00 28.78 8.74
N LYS A 7 -1.69 29.93 8.59
CA LYS A 7 -2.05 30.80 9.72
C LYS A 7 -3.20 30.25 10.57
N THR A 8 -4.15 29.58 9.93
CA THR A 8 -5.33 29.01 10.59
C THR A 8 -5.02 27.65 11.20
N TYR A 9 -4.17 26.87 10.52
CA TYR A 9 -3.77 25.52 10.92
C TYR A 9 -2.25 25.39 10.89
N PRO A 10 -1.54 25.99 11.87
CA PRO A 10 -0.08 26.01 11.90
C PRO A 10 0.54 24.61 11.97
N ASN A 11 -0.16 23.67 12.61
CA ASN A 11 0.27 22.28 12.73
C ASN A 11 -0.34 21.38 11.66
N GLY A 12 -1.14 21.92 10.74
CA GLY A 12 -2.00 21.13 9.85
C GLY A 12 -3.40 20.92 10.40
N LEU A 13 -4.26 20.32 9.57
CA LEU A 13 -5.66 20.06 9.87
C LEU A 13 -5.81 18.59 10.31
N TYR A 14 -6.29 18.38 11.53
CA TYR A 14 -6.42 17.04 12.12
C TYR A 14 -7.88 16.64 12.39
N GLU A 15 -8.78 17.62 12.44
CA GLU A 15 -10.19 17.41 12.75
C GLU A 15 -11.06 18.45 12.04
N VAL A 16 -12.32 18.10 11.79
CA VAL A 16 -13.37 18.99 11.28
C VAL A 16 -14.61 18.75 12.13
N ASP A 17 -15.16 19.80 12.74
CA ASP A 17 -16.35 19.73 13.61
C ASP A 17 -16.23 18.69 14.75
N GLY A 18 -15.03 18.54 15.31
CA GLY A 18 -14.72 17.55 16.35
C GLY A 18 -14.58 16.11 15.83
N VAL A 19 -14.61 15.90 14.52
CA VAL A 19 -14.41 14.59 13.88
C VAL A 19 -12.96 14.48 13.38
N PRO A 20 -12.21 13.44 13.75
CA PRO A 20 -10.83 13.27 13.32
C PRO A 20 -10.74 12.95 11.82
N LEU A 21 -9.73 13.51 11.17
CA LEU A 21 -9.37 13.18 9.79
C LEU A 21 -8.39 12.01 9.75
N VAL A 22 -8.63 11.07 8.85
CA VAL A 22 -7.74 9.93 8.61
C VAL A 22 -7.07 10.10 7.26
N ASP A 23 -5.75 10.21 7.26
CA ASP A 23 -4.96 10.17 6.03
C ASP A 23 -4.81 8.73 5.56
N VAL A 24 -5.40 8.44 4.39
CA VAL A 24 -5.39 7.12 3.78
C VAL A 24 -3.98 6.65 3.46
N ILE A 25 -3.08 7.55 3.05
CA ILE A 25 -1.72 7.18 2.64
C ILE A 25 -0.88 6.77 3.85
N SER A 26 -0.78 7.61 4.87
CA SER A 26 -0.04 7.25 6.09
C SER A 26 -0.65 6.04 6.80
N THR A 27 -1.97 5.90 6.80
CA THR A 27 -2.65 4.73 7.37
C THR A 27 -2.31 3.46 6.60
N ALA A 28 -2.29 3.51 5.26
CA ALA A 28 -1.93 2.37 4.43
C ALA A 28 -0.45 1.97 4.62
N VAL A 29 0.47 2.94 4.68
CA VAL A 29 1.89 2.69 4.96
C VAL A 29 2.05 2.02 6.32
N ARG A 30 1.38 2.55 7.36
CA ARG A 30 1.47 1.98 8.71
C ARG A 30 0.91 0.57 8.77
N MET A 31 -0.17 0.28 8.03
CA MET A 31 -0.70 -1.07 7.93
C MET A 31 0.28 -2.01 7.21
N ALA A 32 0.94 -1.54 6.15
CA ALA A 32 1.96 -2.33 5.46
C ALA A 32 3.13 -2.72 6.38
N GLU A 33 3.58 -1.81 7.25
CA GLU A 33 4.60 -2.11 8.27
C GLU A 33 4.16 -3.21 9.24
N VAL A 34 2.93 -3.13 9.75
CA VAL A 34 2.35 -4.15 10.64
C VAL A 34 2.32 -5.52 9.94
N LEU A 35 1.89 -5.53 8.69
CA LEU A 35 1.81 -6.73 7.87
C LEU A 35 3.19 -7.36 7.59
N VAL A 36 4.23 -6.54 7.39
CA VAL A 36 5.62 -7.00 7.29
C VAL A 36 6.07 -7.64 8.61
N SER A 37 5.81 -7.00 9.75
CA SER A 37 6.16 -7.57 11.06
C SER A 37 5.45 -8.91 11.32
N MET A 38 4.19 -9.05 10.90
CA MET A 38 3.48 -10.34 10.97
C MET A 38 4.16 -11.42 10.12
N LYS A 39 4.59 -11.07 8.90
CA LYS A 39 5.31 -11.99 8.02
C LYS A 39 6.64 -12.44 8.63
N GLU A 40 7.40 -11.52 9.22
CA GLU A 40 8.66 -11.82 9.91
C GLU A 40 8.45 -12.71 11.13
N ALA A 41 7.33 -12.56 11.84
CA ALA A 41 6.92 -13.43 12.94
C ALA A 41 6.39 -14.81 12.49
N GLY A 42 6.36 -15.09 11.17
CA GLY A 42 5.87 -16.35 10.62
C GLY A 42 4.33 -16.44 10.52
N ILE A 43 3.61 -15.35 10.78
CA ILE A 43 2.15 -15.31 10.68
C ILE A 43 1.76 -15.08 9.21
N PRO A 44 0.92 -15.94 8.61
CA PRO A 44 0.37 -15.69 7.28
C PRO A 44 -0.47 -14.41 7.28
N TRP A 45 -0.04 -13.42 6.49
CA TRP A 45 -0.65 -12.09 6.40
C TRP A 45 -1.55 -11.90 5.17
N ILE A 46 -1.45 -12.80 4.18
CA ILE A 46 -2.31 -12.86 3.01
C ILE A 46 -2.74 -14.32 2.83
N SER A 47 -4.05 -14.58 2.82
CA SER A 47 -4.58 -15.92 2.57
C SER A 47 -4.41 -16.31 1.11
N ARG A 48 -3.80 -17.46 0.85
CA ARG A 48 -3.64 -18.04 -0.50
C ARG A 48 -4.70 -19.08 -0.85
N TYR A 49 -5.74 -19.23 -0.05
CA TYR A 49 -6.72 -20.31 -0.24
C TYR A 49 -7.73 -20.05 -1.37
N SER A 50 -8.01 -18.78 -1.71
CA SER A 50 -9.04 -18.44 -2.69
C SER A 50 -8.63 -17.24 -3.54
N THR A 51 -9.24 -16.06 -3.34
CA THR A 51 -9.08 -14.88 -4.19
C THR A 51 -7.64 -14.45 -4.46
N PHE A 52 -6.73 -14.67 -3.51
CA PHE A 52 -5.31 -14.31 -3.64
C PHE A 52 -4.39 -15.52 -3.85
N ASN A 53 -4.91 -16.66 -4.32
CA ASN A 53 -4.11 -17.87 -4.54
C ASN A 53 -3.02 -17.62 -5.60
N SER A 54 -3.41 -17.34 -6.84
CA SER A 54 -2.53 -16.97 -7.95
C SER A 54 -3.38 -16.32 -9.06
N PRO A 55 -2.81 -15.38 -9.84
CA PRO A 55 -3.50 -14.84 -11.01
C PRO A 55 -3.70 -15.93 -12.09
N PRO A 56 -4.77 -15.87 -12.90
CA PRO A 56 -4.94 -16.74 -14.07
C PRO A 56 -3.78 -16.63 -15.07
N GLU A 57 -3.35 -17.75 -15.65
CA GLU A 57 -2.22 -17.79 -16.60
C GLU A 57 -2.43 -16.88 -17.82
N ASP A 58 -3.64 -16.81 -18.35
CA ASP A 58 -3.94 -15.98 -19.53
C ASP A 58 -3.75 -14.49 -19.23
N LEU A 59 -4.08 -14.06 -18.00
CA LEU A 59 -3.85 -12.69 -17.55
C LEU A 59 -2.36 -12.42 -17.33
N MET A 60 -1.58 -13.40 -16.86
CA MET A 60 -0.13 -13.26 -16.75
C MET A 60 0.52 -13.03 -18.12
N LYS A 61 0.20 -13.88 -19.12
CA LYS A 61 0.74 -13.76 -20.49
C LYS A 61 0.38 -12.44 -21.15
N ALA A 62 -0.87 -11.98 -20.97
CA ALA A 62 -1.30 -10.68 -21.50
C ALA A 62 -0.52 -9.52 -20.84
N THR A 63 -0.29 -9.60 -19.52
CA THR A 63 0.41 -8.54 -18.76
C THR A 63 1.89 -8.45 -19.10
N GLU A 64 2.59 -9.58 -19.28
CA GLU A 64 4.02 -9.60 -19.69
C GLU A 64 4.27 -8.86 -21.01
N SER A 65 3.30 -8.92 -21.94
CA SER A 65 3.39 -8.20 -23.22
C SER A 65 3.22 -6.67 -23.10
N LEU A 66 2.49 -6.21 -22.07
CA LEU A 66 2.16 -4.79 -21.84
C LEU A 66 3.14 -4.13 -20.87
N PHE A 67 3.63 -4.89 -19.90
CA PHE A 67 4.54 -4.45 -18.86
C PHE A 67 5.65 -5.49 -18.73
N PRO A 68 6.78 -5.34 -19.46
CA PRO A 68 7.91 -6.26 -19.39
C PRO A 68 8.73 -6.07 -18.09
N TYR A 69 8.04 -6.03 -16.95
CA TYR A 69 8.61 -5.86 -15.63
C TYR A 69 8.77 -7.24 -14.96
N HIS A 70 10.01 -7.63 -14.72
CA HIS A 70 10.37 -8.96 -14.19
C HIS A 70 10.60 -8.97 -12.67
N GLY A 71 10.10 -7.95 -11.97
CA GLY A 71 10.29 -7.79 -10.52
C GLY A 71 11.48 -6.90 -10.14
N SER A 72 11.51 -6.52 -8.86
CA SER A 72 12.58 -5.74 -8.24
C SER A 72 13.72 -6.66 -7.81
N GLY A 73 14.68 -6.95 -8.70
CA GLY A 73 15.91 -7.61 -8.28
C GLY A 73 16.82 -8.19 -9.36
N GLU A 74 16.31 -8.55 -10.54
CA GLU A 74 17.16 -9.06 -11.63
C GLU A 74 16.84 -8.34 -12.94
N GLN A 75 17.51 -7.21 -13.17
CA GLN A 75 17.78 -6.77 -14.54
C GLN A 75 19.05 -7.50 -15.00
N LYS A 76 18.89 -8.59 -15.74
CA LYS A 76 20.00 -9.19 -16.48
C LYS A 76 20.20 -8.36 -17.75
N PHE A 77 21.35 -7.67 -17.79
CA PHE A 77 21.91 -7.06 -19.00
C PHE A 77 22.33 -8.15 -20.00
#